data_AF-A0A847E8P7-F1
#
_entry.id   AF-A0A847E8P7-F1
#
_cell.length_a   1.000
_cell.length_b   1.000
_cell.length_c   1.000
_cell.angle_alpha   90.00
_cell.angle_beta   90.00
_cell.angle_gamma   90.00
#
_symmetry.space_group_name_H-M   'P 1'
#
loop_
_entity.id
_entity.type
_entity.pdbx_description
1 polymer ?
#
loop_
_entity_poly.entity_id
_entity_poly.type
_entity_poly.pdbx_seq_one_letter_code
_entity_poly.pdbx_strand_id
1 'polypeptide(L)'
;MQCPQCKAACENSDKFCMSCGFLLEGAGVQCPDCGTSVLQGGRFCPACGRDMKKTQGNGHILLTQEELTAIAGSHEYTALSPLAVYYQGPAEKKQTAMETTLLNAVLNPSRAFYLMELTANSFQQDVLLVRDSSYFRWEENDFGVSISREVSPRVFIARIATRLEQSIVNENTSLTTIRKESLKVLVAINILCRELSAIDQAAAFVTLSHLESFLDSKENLAAIIGELFTQGFVRLIGKEDPLIVLEPKGEELFLLLNAYDRFFIIQVLAEGVSGYPSINFAARNDAFCLITNDRVSGDLVIRGVDREGMRSLINWSWTSMLNAQ
;
A
#
# COMPACT_ATOMS: atom_id res chain seq x y z
N MET A 1 10.88 2.92 -53.36
CA MET A 1 9.49 2.46 -53.09
C MET A 1 8.45 3.43 -53.65
N GLN A 2 7.16 3.08 -53.66
CA GLN A 2 6.08 4.05 -53.96
C GLN A 2 5.35 4.41 -52.67
N CYS A 3 5.01 5.68 -52.50
CA CYS A 3 4.19 6.14 -51.38
C CYS A 3 2.81 5.45 -51.45
N PRO A 4 2.38 4.73 -50.40
CA PRO A 4 1.11 4.02 -50.45
C PRO A 4 -0.10 4.99 -50.41
N GLN A 5 0.08 6.25 -49.98
CA GLN A 5 -0.99 7.25 -49.97
C GLN A 5 -1.16 7.98 -51.31
N CYS A 6 -0.07 8.50 -51.91
CA CYS A 6 -0.16 9.34 -53.12
C CYS A 6 0.47 8.71 -54.37
N LYS A 7 1.06 7.52 -54.24
CA LYS A 7 1.75 6.76 -55.31
C LYS A 7 2.97 7.46 -55.93
N ALA A 8 3.42 8.57 -55.37
CA ALA A 8 4.68 9.20 -55.77
C ALA A 8 5.86 8.26 -55.54
N ALA A 9 6.89 8.37 -56.38
CA ALA A 9 8.15 7.66 -56.19
C ALA A 9 8.88 8.21 -54.95
N CYS A 10 9.39 7.31 -54.12
CA CYS A 10 10.16 7.64 -52.92
C CYS A 10 11.40 6.75 -52.83
N GLU A 11 12.49 7.27 -52.29
CA GLU A 11 13.70 6.49 -52.02
C GLU A 11 13.49 5.58 -50.82
N ASN A 12 14.20 4.45 -50.75
CA ASN A 12 14.03 3.50 -49.64
C ASN A 12 14.59 4.04 -48.30
N SER A 13 15.38 5.12 -48.34
CA SER A 13 15.87 5.86 -47.17
C SER A 13 14.95 7.01 -46.76
N ASP A 14 13.93 7.34 -47.57
CA ASP A 14 13.03 8.45 -47.27
C ASP A 14 12.14 8.09 -46.09
N LYS A 15 12.24 8.88 -45.02
CA LYS A 15 11.31 8.76 -43.88
C LYS A 15 9.92 9.29 -44.23
N PHE A 16 9.83 10.23 -45.17
CA PHE A 16 8.59 10.88 -45.58
C PHE A 16 8.52 11.01 -47.11
N CYS A 17 7.32 10.89 -47.67
CA CYS A 17 7.06 11.21 -49.05
C CYS A 17 7.15 12.73 -49.27
N MET A 18 8.13 13.20 -50.05
CA MET A 18 8.30 14.62 -50.35
C MET A 18 7.11 15.26 -51.08
N SER A 19 6.24 14.46 -51.70
CA SER A 19 5.09 14.97 -52.45
C SER A 19 3.82 15.17 -51.60
N CYS A 20 3.63 14.41 -50.51
CA CYS A 20 2.39 14.47 -49.72
C CYS A 20 2.59 14.43 -48.20
N GLY A 21 3.82 14.26 -47.72
CA GLY A 21 4.14 14.17 -46.30
C GLY A 21 3.85 12.81 -45.65
N PHE A 22 3.36 11.81 -46.39
CA PHE A 22 3.08 10.48 -45.85
C PHE A 22 4.35 9.78 -45.33
N LEU A 23 4.28 9.18 -44.14
CA LEU A 23 5.39 8.49 -43.49
C LEU A 23 5.62 7.08 -44.09
N LEU A 24 6.84 6.81 -44.55
CA LEU A 24 7.21 5.57 -45.25
C LEU A 24 7.95 4.63 -44.28
N GLU A 25 7.25 4.16 -43.24
CA GLU A 25 7.65 3.19 -42.19
C GLU A 25 8.97 3.43 -41.39
N GLY A 26 8.86 3.26 -40.05
CA GLY A 26 10.00 3.09 -39.15
C GLY A 26 10.34 4.26 -38.20
N ALA A 27 9.36 4.79 -37.46
CA ALA A 27 9.50 5.48 -36.15
C ALA A 27 8.21 6.23 -35.75
N GLY A 28 7.06 5.55 -35.73
CA GLY A 28 5.83 6.09 -35.17
C GLY A 28 5.55 5.49 -33.80
N VAL A 29 5.27 6.31 -32.79
CA VAL A 29 4.68 5.86 -31.53
C VAL A 29 3.18 6.02 -31.65
N GLN A 30 2.39 4.98 -31.37
CA GLN A 30 0.94 5.17 -31.39
C GLN A 30 0.53 6.12 -30.26
N CYS A 31 -0.33 7.08 -30.60
CA CYS A 31 -0.99 7.90 -29.61
C CYS A 31 -1.80 6.97 -28.70
N PRO A 32 -1.54 6.97 -27.39
CA PRO A 32 -2.27 6.10 -26.47
C PRO A 32 -3.77 6.46 -26.42
N ASP A 33 -4.13 7.74 -26.65
CA ASP A 33 -5.52 8.22 -26.54
C ASP A 33 -6.41 7.83 -27.70
N CYS A 34 -5.89 7.89 -28.93
CA CYS A 34 -6.69 7.76 -30.13
C CYS A 34 -6.15 6.71 -31.11
N GLY A 35 -5.07 6.01 -30.76
CA GLY A 35 -4.41 5.02 -31.61
C GLY A 35 -3.71 5.61 -32.83
N THR A 36 -3.83 6.92 -33.06
CA THR A 36 -3.20 7.59 -34.22
C THR A 36 -1.70 7.48 -34.11
N SER A 37 -1.05 6.96 -35.16
CA SER A 37 0.42 6.92 -35.22
C SER A 37 0.99 8.34 -35.17
N VAL A 38 1.74 8.65 -34.11
CA VAL A 38 2.43 9.94 -33.91
C VAL A 38 3.90 9.75 -34.23
N LEU A 39 4.50 10.72 -34.91
CA LEU A 39 5.92 10.71 -35.23
C LEU A 39 6.77 10.67 -33.95
N GLN A 40 7.81 9.84 -33.92
CA GLN A 40 8.77 9.79 -32.81
C GLN A 40 9.38 11.19 -32.59
N GLY A 41 9.23 11.73 -31.38
CA GLY A 41 9.63 13.10 -31.02
C GLY A 41 8.57 14.18 -31.25
N GLY A 42 7.41 13.84 -31.84
CA GLY A 42 6.27 14.74 -31.95
C GLY A 42 5.75 15.11 -30.58
N ARG A 43 5.76 16.41 -30.24
CA ARG A 43 5.35 16.88 -28.90
C ARG A 43 3.86 16.68 -28.65
N PHE A 44 3.01 16.86 -29.66
CA PHE A 44 1.57 16.69 -29.53
C PHE A 44 1.03 15.71 -30.58
N CYS A 45 0.06 14.88 -30.20
CA CYS A 45 -0.69 14.08 -31.16
C CYS A 45 -1.48 15.02 -32.08
N PRO A 46 -1.32 14.93 -33.41
CA PRO A 46 -2.03 15.80 -34.34
C PRO A 46 -3.54 15.53 -34.41
N ALA A 47 -4.01 14.37 -33.93
CA ALA A 47 -5.43 14.00 -33.97
C ALA A 47 -6.20 14.42 -32.72
N CYS A 48 -5.60 14.29 -31.52
CA CYS A 48 -6.30 14.58 -30.26
C CYS A 48 -5.65 15.65 -29.38
N GLY A 49 -4.50 16.20 -29.78
CA GLY A 49 -3.79 17.24 -29.02
C GLY A 49 -3.00 16.77 -27.80
N ARG A 50 -2.92 15.45 -27.55
CA ARG A 50 -2.17 14.88 -26.42
C ARG A 50 -0.68 15.26 -26.45
N ASP A 51 -0.14 15.78 -25.34
CA ASP A 51 1.31 15.93 -25.15
C ASP A 51 1.99 14.56 -25.00
N MET A 52 2.70 14.13 -26.05
CA MET A 52 3.37 12.84 -26.10
C MET A 52 4.60 12.78 -25.19
N LYS A 53 5.12 13.90 -24.66
CA LYS A 53 6.22 13.90 -23.68
C LYS A 53 5.78 13.41 -22.30
N LYS A 54 4.50 13.55 -21.96
CA LYS A 54 3.93 13.04 -20.69
C LYS A 54 3.74 11.53 -20.70
N THR A 55 3.86 10.92 -21.87
CA THR A 55 4.00 9.49 -22.06
C THR A 55 5.47 9.12 -22.18
N GLN A 56 6.06 8.55 -21.13
CA GLN A 56 7.25 7.73 -21.38
C GLN A 56 6.80 6.54 -22.23
N GLY A 57 7.63 6.10 -23.19
CA GLY A 57 7.29 5.23 -24.33
C GLY A 57 6.68 3.85 -24.02
N ASN A 58 6.32 3.58 -22.77
CA ASN A 58 5.66 2.38 -22.27
C ASN A 58 4.19 2.62 -21.87
N GLY A 59 3.55 3.71 -22.31
CA GLY A 59 2.13 3.99 -22.00
C GLY A 59 1.86 4.43 -20.56
N HIS A 60 2.86 5.00 -19.89
CA HIS A 60 2.74 5.62 -18.57
C HIS A 60 2.38 7.09 -18.72
N ILE A 61 1.33 7.55 -18.03
CA ILE A 61 1.02 8.97 -17.86
C ILE A 61 1.67 9.47 -16.58
N LEU A 62 2.51 10.49 -16.68
CA LEU A 62 3.04 11.22 -15.53
C LEU A 62 2.16 12.45 -15.23
N LEU A 63 1.73 12.59 -13.98
CA LEU A 63 0.90 13.71 -13.52
C LEU A 63 1.67 14.54 -12.48
N THR A 64 1.67 15.86 -12.67
CA THR A 64 2.17 16.81 -11.69
C THR A 64 1.12 17.12 -10.62
N GLN A 65 1.55 17.68 -9.49
CA GLN A 65 0.63 18.09 -8.42
C GLN A 65 -0.43 19.10 -8.91
N GLU A 66 -0.05 20.06 -9.75
CA GLU A 66 -1.00 21.03 -10.32
C GLU A 66 -2.07 20.32 -11.17
N GLU A 67 -1.68 19.32 -11.95
CA GLU A 67 -2.61 18.56 -12.79
C GLU A 67 -3.52 17.66 -11.98
N LEU A 68 -3.00 17.01 -10.93
CA LEU A 68 -3.81 16.22 -10.02
C LEU A 68 -4.89 17.09 -9.38
N THR A 69 -4.52 18.26 -8.85
CA THR A 69 -5.48 19.21 -8.26
C THR A 69 -6.46 19.76 -9.30
N ALA A 70 -6.02 20.05 -10.52
CA ALA A 70 -6.90 20.55 -11.58
C ALA A 70 -7.91 19.49 -12.06
N ILE A 71 -7.45 18.24 -12.24
CA ILE A 71 -8.33 17.12 -12.53
C ILE A 71 -9.28 16.94 -11.37
N ALA A 72 -8.75 16.88 -10.12
CA ALA A 72 -9.48 16.75 -8.86
C ALA A 72 -10.49 17.89 -8.61
N GLY A 73 -10.31 19.08 -9.16
CA GLY A 73 -11.26 20.17 -8.99
C GLY A 73 -12.39 20.22 -10.01
N SER A 74 -12.27 19.49 -11.13
CA SER A 74 -13.15 19.64 -12.29
C SER A 74 -14.21 18.54 -12.44
N HIS A 75 -14.13 17.47 -11.64
CA HIS A 75 -15.05 16.32 -11.68
C HIS A 75 -15.61 16.01 -10.28
N GLU A 76 -16.69 15.25 -10.23
CA GLU A 76 -17.15 14.58 -9.00
C GLU A 76 -16.43 13.23 -8.91
N TYR A 77 -15.78 12.94 -7.78
CA TYR A 77 -15.07 11.66 -7.55
C TYR A 77 -15.91 10.73 -6.71
N THR A 78 -15.69 9.44 -6.92
CA THR A 78 -16.14 8.41 -5.98
C THR A 78 -15.20 8.31 -4.78
N ALA A 79 -15.69 7.77 -3.67
CA ALA A 79 -14.85 7.38 -2.52
C ALA A 79 -13.77 6.34 -2.88
N LEU A 80 -13.89 5.70 -4.06
CA LEU A 80 -12.95 4.74 -4.61
C LEU A 80 -11.84 5.40 -5.45
N SER A 81 -11.89 6.71 -5.67
CA SER A 81 -10.92 7.42 -6.51
C SER A 81 -9.71 7.87 -5.69
N PRO A 82 -8.47 7.59 -6.13
CA PRO A 82 -7.27 8.20 -5.53
C PRO A 82 -7.29 9.74 -5.60
N LEU A 83 -8.04 10.32 -6.55
CA LEU A 83 -8.13 11.77 -6.68
C LEU A 83 -8.96 12.45 -5.58
N ALA A 84 -9.77 11.69 -4.84
CA ALA A 84 -10.58 12.22 -3.76
C ALA A 84 -9.74 12.94 -2.68
N VAL A 85 -8.50 12.50 -2.46
CA VAL A 85 -7.59 13.10 -1.45
C VAL A 85 -7.06 14.47 -1.90
N TYR A 86 -6.98 14.74 -3.21
CA TYR A 86 -6.47 16.01 -3.73
C TYR A 86 -7.55 17.07 -3.94
N TYR A 87 -8.83 16.73 -3.76
CA TYR A 87 -9.91 17.68 -3.88
C TYR A 87 -9.94 18.63 -2.67
N GLN A 88 -9.75 19.92 -2.91
CA GLN A 88 -9.70 20.95 -1.86
C GLN A 88 -10.80 22.03 -1.99
N GLY A 89 -11.90 21.75 -2.70
CA GLY A 89 -12.99 22.71 -2.91
C GLY A 89 -13.05 23.25 -4.35
N PRO A 90 -13.86 24.28 -4.63
CA PRO A 90 -14.26 24.60 -5.99
C PRO A 90 -13.08 25.18 -6.78
N ALA A 91 -12.48 24.35 -7.64
CA ALA A 91 -11.44 24.78 -8.54
C ALA A 91 -12.05 25.29 -9.85
N GLU A 92 -11.37 26.25 -10.48
CA GLU A 92 -11.67 26.66 -11.84
C GLU A 92 -11.43 25.51 -12.82
N LYS A 93 -12.34 25.35 -13.79
CA LYS A 93 -12.29 24.32 -14.84
C LYS A 93 -11.10 24.56 -15.77
N LYS A 94 -9.91 24.09 -15.39
CA LYS A 94 -8.77 24.00 -16.31
C LYS A 94 -8.84 22.66 -17.04
N GLN A 95 -9.25 22.71 -18.31
CA GLN A 95 -9.47 21.52 -19.13
C GLN A 95 -8.12 20.84 -19.42
N THR A 96 -7.84 19.71 -18.77
CA THR A 96 -6.66 18.89 -19.02
C THR A 96 -7.01 17.80 -20.03
N ALA A 97 -6.18 17.64 -21.07
CA ALA A 97 -6.34 16.58 -22.07
C ALA A 97 -5.88 15.23 -21.51
N MET A 98 -6.75 14.53 -20.78
CA MET A 98 -6.56 13.16 -20.29
C MET A 98 -7.51 12.18 -20.99
N GLU A 99 -7.05 10.96 -21.33
CA GLU A 99 -7.87 9.93 -22.00
C GLU A 99 -9.19 9.70 -21.28
N THR A 100 -10.31 9.70 -21.99
CA THR A 100 -11.63 9.49 -21.38
C THR A 100 -11.72 8.17 -20.64
N THR A 101 -11.17 7.07 -21.17
CA THR A 101 -11.24 5.74 -20.52
C THR A 101 -10.38 5.67 -19.25
N LEU A 102 -9.12 6.14 -19.32
CA LEU A 102 -8.23 6.18 -18.17
C LEU A 102 -8.79 7.13 -17.09
N LEU A 103 -9.20 8.33 -17.51
CA LEU A 103 -9.79 9.33 -16.64
C LEU A 103 -11.05 8.78 -15.99
N ASN A 104 -11.93 8.12 -16.74
CA ASN A 104 -13.10 7.47 -16.15
C ASN A 104 -12.73 6.38 -15.15
N ALA A 105 -11.71 5.57 -15.41
CA ALA A 105 -11.27 4.54 -14.48
C ALA A 105 -10.62 5.11 -13.20
N VAL A 106 -9.98 6.29 -13.30
CA VAL A 106 -9.40 7.00 -12.16
C VAL A 106 -10.45 7.75 -11.35
N LEU A 107 -11.40 8.41 -12.02
CA LEU A 107 -12.46 9.20 -11.39
C LEU A 107 -13.53 8.30 -10.75
N ASN A 108 -13.91 7.26 -11.47
CA ASN A 108 -15.07 6.42 -11.17
C ASN A 108 -14.74 4.92 -11.32
N PRO A 109 -13.70 4.39 -10.64
CA PRO A 109 -13.43 2.97 -10.64
C PRO A 109 -14.62 2.21 -10.06
N SER A 110 -14.94 1.04 -10.63
CA SER A 110 -15.88 0.09 -10.01
C SER A 110 -15.25 -0.63 -8.81
N ARG A 111 -13.92 -0.68 -8.78
CA ARG A 111 -13.13 -1.35 -7.74
C ARG A 111 -11.73 -0.76 -7.66
N ALA A 112 -11.17 -0.74 -6.46
CA ALA A 112 -9.82 -0.30 -6.21
C ALA A 112 -9.12 -1.18 -5.16
N PHE A 113 -7.86 -1.53 -5.39
CA PHE A 113 -6.98 -2.17 -4.41
C PHE A 113 -5.84 -1.21 -4.11
N TYR A 114 -5.70 -0.79 -2.87
CA TYR A 114 -4.67 0.11 -2.39
C TYR A 114 -3.62 -0.69 -1.63
N LEU A 115 -2.36 -0.45 -1.96
CA LEU A 115 -1.23 -0.71 -1.09
C LEU A 115 -0.60 0.64 -0.76
N MET A 116 -0.56 0.98 0.51
CA MET A 116 0.15 2.13 1.04
C MET A 116 1.35 1.66 1.85
N GLU A 117 2.49 2.29 1.65
CA GLU A 117 3.73 2.08 2.40
C GLU A 117 4.16 3.40 3.02
N LEU A 118 4.40 3.36 4.33
CA LEU A 118 4.78 4.50 5.15
C LEU A 118 6.11 4.20 5.84
N THR A 119 7.04 5.12 5.74
CA THR A 119 8.25 5.17 6.58
C THR A 119 8.27 6.48 7.36
N ALA A 120 9.28 6.67 8.22
CA ALA A 120 9.43 7.92 8.95
C ALA A 120 9.56 9.16 8.04
N ASN A 121 10.09 9.00 6.82
CA ASN A 121 10.46 10.12 5.95
C ASN A 121 9.94 10.00 4.51
N SER A 122 9.26 8.91 4.16
CA SER A 122 8.84 8.66 2.78
C SER A 122 7.48 8.00 2.72
N PHE A 123 6.83 8.19 1.59
CA PHE A 123 5.56 7.58 1.27
C PHE A 123 5.62 6.89 -0.10
N GLN A 124 4.96 5.74 -0.21
CA GLN A 124 4.71 5.11 -1.48
C GLN A 124 3.31 4.50 -1.51
N GLN A 125 2.60 4.66 -2.62
CA GLN A 125 1.29 4.08 -2.84
C GLN A 125 1.18 3.44 -4.22
N ASP A 126 0.68 2.21 -4.25
CA ASP A 126 0.31 1.51 -5.47
C ASP A 126 -1.19 1.21 -5.43
N VAL A 127 -1.93 1.62 -6.47
CA VAL A 127 -3.36 1.36 -6.59
C VAL A 127 -3.65 0.60 -7.87
N LEU A 128 -4.41 -0.48 -7.77
CA LEU A 128 -5.04 -1.13 -8.91
C LEU A 128 -6.47 -0.63 -9.02
N LEU A 129 -6.77 0.07 -10.11
CA LEU A 129 -8.09 0.58 -10.46
C LEU A 129 -8.73 -0.34 -11.50
N VAL A 130 -10.00 -0.67 -11.30
CA VAL A 130 -10.76 -1.55 -12.19
C VAL A 130 -12.00 -0.83 -12.69
N ARG A 131 -12.19 -0.82 -14.01
CA ARG A 131 -13.41 -0.31 -14.65
C ARG A 131 -13.66 -1.05 -15.95
N ASP A 132 -14.89 -1.54 -16.16
CA ASP A 132 -15.32 -2.13 -17.43
C ASP A 132 -14.34 -3.19 -17.99
N SER A 133 -13.86 -4.09 -17.11
CA SER A 133 -12.83 -5.11 -17.40
C SER A 133 -11.43 -4.59 -17.79
N SER A 134 -11.22 -3.28 -17.70
CA SER A 134 -9.92 -2.64 -17.85
C SER A 134 -9.25 -2.44 -16.50
N TYR A 135 -7.92 -2.55 -16.49
CA TYR A 135 -7.10 -2.45 -15.29
C TYR A 135 -6.08 -1.34 -15.46
N PHE A 136 -5.95 -0.52 -14.44
CA PHE A 136 -4.98 0.57 -14.42
C PHE A 136 -4.22 0.54 -13.11
N ARG A 137 -2.94 0.82 -13.20
CA ARG A 137 -2.04 0.96 -12.07
C ARG A 137 -1.75 2.43 -11.87
N TRP A 138 -1.99 2.91 -10.66
CA TRP A 138 -1.54 4.19 -10.14
C TRP A 138 -0.36 3.92 -9.22
N GLU A 139 0.77 4.60 -9.44
CA GLU A 139 1.95 4.56 -8.60
C GLU A 139 2.25 5.99 -8.16
N GLU A 140 2.32 6.20 -6.86
CA GLU A 140 2.62 7.49 -6.23
C GLU A 140 3.76 7.34 -5.25
N ASN A 141 4.67 8.31 -5.26
CA ASN A 141 5.77 8.41 -4.33
C ASN A 141 6.18 9.87 -4.17
N ASP A 142 7.24 10.11 -3.40
CA ASP A 142 7.78 11.46 -3.13
C ASP A 142 8.17 12.24 -4.41
N PHE A 143 8.34 11.57 -5.55
CA PHE A 143 8.73 12.17 -6.83
C PHE A 143 7.54 12.44 -7.77
N GLY A 144 6.33 11.98 -7.42
CA GLY A 144 5.10 12.26 -8.17
C GLY A 144 4.25 11.02 -8.47
N VAL A 145 3.31 11.21 -9.40
CA VAL A 145 2.30 10.20 -9.76
C VAL A 145 2.51 9.70 -11.18
N SER A 146 2.43 8.39 -11.34
CA SER A 146 2.36 7.73 -12.64
C SER A 146 1.15 6.81 -12.75
N ILE A 147 0.49 6.81 -13.90
CA ILE A 147 -0.66 5.94 -14.18
C ILE A 147 -0.37 5.15 -15.46
N SER A 148 -0.53 3.84 -15.42
CA SER A 148 -0.27 2.94 -16.55
C SER A 148 -1.38 1.90 -16.70
N ARG A 149 -1.53 1.32 -17.90
CA ARG A 149 -2.36 0.13 -18.07
C ARG A 149 -1.73 -1.05 -17.35
N GLU A 150 -2.55 -1.87 -16.73
CA GLU A 150 -2.14 -3.12 -16.10
C GLU A 150 -2.71 -4.30 -16.89
N VAL A 151 -1.92 -5.36 -17.03
CA VAL A 151 -2.29 -6.51 -17.86
C VAL A 151 -3.43 -7.29 -17.23
N SER A 152 -3.33 -7.52 -15.91
CA SER A 152 -4.36 -8.16 -15.13
C SER A 152 -4.14 -7.91 -13.63
N PRO A 153 -5.17 -8.11 -12.81
CA PRO A 153 -5.01 -8.05 -11.37
C PRO A 153 -3.99 -9.04 -10.82
N ARG A 154 -3.86 -10.22 -11.42
CA ARG A 154 -2.90 -11.24 -10.97
C ARG A 154 -1.46 -10.74 -11.08
N VAL A 155 -1.14 -10.02 -12.16
CA VAL A 155 0.20 -9.43 -12.37
C VAL A 155 0.47 -8.35 -11.32
N PHE A 156 -0.51 -7.48 -11.08
CA PHE A 156 -0.41 -6.45 -10.04
C PHE A 156 -0.17 -7.07 -8.65
N ILE A 157 -1.01 -8.04 -8.26
CA ILE A 157 -0.95 -8.69 -6.96
C ILE A 157 0.38 -9.44 -6.77
N ALA A 158 0.89 -10.11 -7.81
CA ALA A 158 2.20 -10.77 -7.75
C ALA A 158 3.35 -9.78 -7.53
N ARG A 159 3.29 -8.59 -8.16
CA ARG A 159 4.27 -7.52 -7.93
C ARG A 159 4.23 -7.01 -6.50
N ILE A 160 3.03 -6.77 -5.96
CA ILE A 160 2.84 -6.35 -4.57
C ILE A 160 3.38 -7.39 -3.59
N ALA A 161 3.04 -8.67 -3.78
CA ALA A 161 3.53 -9.74 -2.93
C ALA A 161 5.06 -9.82 -2.94
N THR A 162 5.67 -9.74 -4.12
CA THR A 162 7.15 -9.72 -4.26
C THR A 162 7.77 -8.56 -3.48
N ARG A 163 7.17 -7.36 -3.53
CA ARG A 163 7.69 -6.19 -2.81
C ARG A 163 7.56 -6.37 -1.29
N LEU A 164 6.42 -6.85 -0.81
CA LEU A 164 6.22 -7.08 0.62
C LEU A 164 7.14 -8.20 1.14
N GLU A 165 7.37 -9.25 0.36
CA GLU A 165 8.30 -10.35 0.67
C GLU A 165 9.75 -9.90 0.85
N GLN A 166 10.18 -8.84 0.16
CA GLN A 166 11.51 -8.25 0.37
C GLN A 166 11.68 -7.66 1.78
N SER A 167 10.58 -7.36 2.46
CA SER A 167 10.59 -6.92 3.87
C SER A 167 10.72 -8.09 4.85
N ILE A 168 10.57 -9.33 4.40
CA ILE A 168 10.78 -10.54 5.21
C ILE A 168 12.22 -11.01 5.02
N VAL A 169 13.06 -10.71 6.02
CA VAL A 169 14.48 -11.09 6.03
C VAL A 169 14.69 -12.49 6.61
N ASN A 170 13.94 -12.87 7.66
CA ASN A 170 14.04 -14.18 8.30
C ASN A 170 12.70 -14.93 8.22
N GLU A 171 12.71 -16.20 7.80
CA GLU A 171 11.51 -17.04 7.74
C GLU A 171 11.12 -17.60 9.13
N ASN A 172 12.01 -17.49 10.12
CA ASN A 172 11.72 -17.76 11.53
C ASN A 172 11.12 -16.53 12.25
N THR A 173 10.18 -15.82 11.65
CA THR A 173 9.51 -14.67 12.29
C THR A 173 8.74 -15.14 13.52
N SER A 174 9.41 -15.19 14.68
CA SER A 174 8.82 -15.61 15.95
C SER A 174 7.98 -14.49 16.52
N LEU A 175 6.81 -14.27 15.94
CA LEU A 175 5.70 -13.59 16.58
C LEU A 175 4.46 -14.44 16.41
N THR A 176 4.01 -15.04 17.50
CA THR A 176 2.74 -15.77 17.55
C THR A 176 1.75 -14.91 18.32
N THR A 177 0.47 -15.08 17.99
CA THR A 177 -0.68 -14.26 18.40
C THR A 177 -0.60 -13.76 19.84
N ILE A 178 -0.46 -12.43 20.01
CA ILE A 178 -0.75 -11.77 21.28
C ILE A 178 -2.20 -11.28 21.28
N ARG A 179 -2.96 -11.66 22.31
CA ARG A 179 -4.31 -11.14 22.55
C ARG A 179 -4.22 -9.75 23.15
N LYS A 180 -5.29 -8.95 23.05
CA LYS A 180 -5.27 -7.59 23.61
C LYS A 180 -5.13 -7.58 25.13
N GLU A 181 -5.73 -8.52 25.84
CA GLU A 181 -5.57 -8.64 27.30
C GLU A 181 -4.10 -8.87 27.63
N SER A 182 -3.47 -9.81 26.93
CA SER A 182 -2.04 -10.12 27.07
C SER A 182 -1.17 -8.93 26.66
N LEU A 183 -1.55 -8.17 25.63
CA LEU A 183 -0.87 -6.94 25.21
C LEU A 183 -1.01 -5.82 26.24
N LYS A 184 -2.20 -5.60 26.81
CA LYS A 184 -2.44 -4.61 27.89
C LYS A 184 -1.55 -4.90 29.09
N VAL A 185 -1.51 -6.17 29.52
CA VAL A 185 -0.66 -6.62 30.62
C VAL A 185 0.81 -6.43 30.30
N LEU A 186 1.24 -6.79 29.09
CA LEU A 186 2.62 -6.58 28.66
C LEU A 186 3.00 -5.09 28.62
N VAL A 187 2.11 -4.22 28.12
CA VAL A 187 2.30 -2.76 28.12
C VAL A 187 2.48 -2.24 29.54
N ALA A 188 1.63 -2.70 30.47
CA ALA A 188 1.74 -2.32 31.88
C ALA A 188 3.07 -2.76 32.51
N ILE A 189 3.53 -3.99 32.21
CA ILE A 189 4.87 -4.46 32.63
C ILE A 189 5.95 -3.51 32.11
N ASN A 190 5.93 -3.17 30.81
CA ASN A 190 6.93 -2.28 30.23
C ASN A 190 6.91 -0.86 30.84
N ILE A 191 5.73 -0.31 31.14
CA ILE A 191 5.60 0.98 31.83
C ILE A 191 6.20 0.90 33.24
N LEU A 192 5.78 -0.09 34.03
CA LEU A 192 6.27 -0.28 35.40
C LEU A 192 7.80 -0.51 35.44
N CYS A 193 8.34 -1.33 34.54
CA CYS A 193 9.78 -1.52 34.43
C CYS A 193 10.53 -0.19 34.21
N ARG A 194 10.00 0.70 33.34
CA ARG A 194 10.61 2.01 33.06
C ARG A 194 10.49 2.98 34.24
N GLU A 195 9.33 3.05 34.87
CA GLU A 195 9.09 3.92 36.03
C GLU A 195 9.98 3.51 37.21
N LEU A 196 10.03 2.22 37.52
CA LEU A 196 10.87 1.70 38.60
C LEU A 196 12.37 1.89 38.30
N SER A 197 12.78 1.79 37.03
CA SER A 197 14.20 2.01 36.63
C SER A 197 14.63 3.47 36.77
N ALA A 198 13.69 4.40 36.65
CA ALA A 198 13.94 5.82 36.84
C ALA A 198 14.06 6.20 38.32
N ILE A 199 13.50 5.38 39.22
CA ILE A 199 13.45 5.64 40.67
C ILE A 199 14.63 4.99 41.41
N ASP A 200 15.03 3.77 41.04
CA ASP A 200 16.15 3.06 41.66
C ASP A 200 16.96 2.25 40.63
N GLN A 201 18.19 2.70 40.34
CA GLN A 201 19.06 2.13 39.31
C GLN A 201 19.53 0.69 39.61
N ALA A 202 19.29 0.17 40.82
CA ALA A 202 19.86 -1.10 41.27
C ALA A 202 19.04 -2.35 40.91
N ALA A 203 17.73 -2.24 40.64
CA ALA A 203 16.94 -3.18 39.82
C ALA A 203 15.44 -2.90 39.97
N ALA A 204 14.85 -2.37 38.92
CA ALA A 204 13.40 -2.30 38.75
C ALA A 204 12.81 -3.71 38.59
N PHE A 205 12.02 -4.13 39.57
CA PHE A 205 11.46 -5.47 39.63
C PHE A 205 9.94 -5.41 39.67
N VAL A 206 9.28 -5.99 38.66
CA VAL A 206 7.81 -6.09 38.59
C VAL A 206 7.39 -7.46 39.11
N THR A 207 6.57 -7.52 40.16
CA THR A 207 5.97 -8.76 40.66
C THR A 207 4.51 -8.87 40.20
N LEU A 208 3.89 -10.04 40.38
CA LEU A 208 2.47 -10.21 40.07
C LEU A 208 1.60 -9.31 40.94
N SER A 209 1.91 -9.22 42.23
CA SER A 209 1.19 -8.35 43.18
C SER A 209 1.28 -6.85 42.83
N HIS A 210 2.45 -6.38 42.39
CA HIS A 210 2.59 -5.00 41.91
C HIS A 210 1.76 -4.73 40.65
N LEU A 211 1.73 -5.69 39.72
CA LEU A 211 0.97 -5.58 38.48
C LEU A 211 -0.55 -5.59 38.73
N GLU A 212 -1.01 -6.43 39.65
CA GLU A 212 -2.40 -6.48 40.12
C GLU A 212 -2.85 -5.13 40.68
N SER A 213 -2.01 -4.52 41.54
CA SER A 213 -2.25 -3.19 42.11
C SER A 213 -2.32 -2.10 41.03
N PHE A 214 -1.43 -2.15 40.03
CA PHE A 214 -1.37 -1.14 38.97
C PHE A 214 -2.54 -1.19 38.00
N LEU A 215 -3.00 -2.38 37.62
CA LEU A 215 -4.05 -2.56 36.63
C LEU A 215 -5.48 -2.38 37.18
N ASP A 216 -5.66 -2.39 38.51
CA ASP A 216 -6.96 -2.35 39.19
C ASP A 216 -7.97 -3.35 38.58
N SER A 217 -7.48 -4.53 38.17
CA SER A 217 -8.21 -5.52 37.37
C SER A 217 -8.60 -6.74 38.19
N LYS A 218 -9.82 -7.27 37.94
CA LYS A 218 -10.29 -8.57 38.45
C LYS A 218 -9.99 -9.74 37.49
N GLU A 219 -9.29 -9.48 36.40
CA GLU A 219 -8.90 -10.52 35.44
C GLU A 219 -7.93 -11.51 36.08
N ASN A 220 -7.93 -12.76 35.58
CA ASN A 220 -6.99 -13.77 36.04
C ASN A 220 -5.59 -13.49 35.48
N LEU A 221 -4.90 -12.53 36.10
CA LEU A 221 -3.57 -12.07 35.68
C LEU A 221 -2.54 -13.20 35.70
N ALA A 222 -2.64 -14.13 36.65
CA ALA A 222 -1.78 -15.31 36.68
C ALA A 222 -1.88 -16.15 35.39
N ALA A 223 -3.08 -16.32 34.85
CA ALA A 223 -3.29 -17.03 33.59
C ALA A 223 -2.68 -16.28 32.39
N ILE A 224 -2.86 -14.95 32.33
CA ILE A 224 -2.32 -14.11 31.26
C ILE A 224 -0.78 -14.09 31.31
N ILE A 225 -0.21 -13.95 32.50
CA ILE A 225 1.24 -14.02 32.71
C ILE A 225 1.79 -15.40 32.34
N GLY A 226 1.07 -16.48 32.68
CA GLY A 226 1.41 -17.83 32.24
C GLY A 226 1.45 -17.94 30.71
N GLU A 227 0.47 -17.36 30.01
CA GLU A 227 0.48 -17.30 28.54
C GLU A 227 1.72 -16.54 28.02
N LEU A 228 1.96 -15.32 28.52
CA LEU A 228 3.12 -14.50 28.11
C LEU A 228 4.46 -15.21 28.36
N PHE A 229 4.57 -15.95 29.47
CA PHE A 229 5.73 -16.78 29.78
C PHE A 229 5.91 -17.91 28.78
N THR A 230 4.85 -18.67 28.47
CA THR A 230 4.92 -19.76 27.47
C THR A 230 5.26 -19.26 26.07
N GLN A 231 4.87 -18.02 25.74
CA GLN A 231 5.21 -17.37 24.48
C GLN A 231 6.62 -16.76 24.47
N GLY A 232 7.33 -16.77 25.60
CA GLY A 232 8.69 -16.25 25.74
C GLY A 232 8.79 -14.73 25.75
N PHE A 233 7.68 -14.02 26.03
CA PHE A 233 7.69 -12.55 26.16
C PHE A 233 8.21 -12.10 27.53
N VAL A 234 8.04 -12.95 28.55
CA VAL A 234 8.51 -12.69 29.91
C VAL A 234 9.16 -13.94 30.49
N ARG A 235 10.05 -13.75 31.46
CA ARG A 235 10.58 -14.78 32.34
C ARG A 235 10.02 -14.59 33.74
N LEU A 236 9.75 -15.69 34.43
CA LEU A 236 9.34 -15.71 35.83
C LEU A 236 10.47 -16.24 36.71
N ILE A 237 10.80 -15.53 37.79
CA ILE A 237 11.81 -15.93 38.78
C ILE A 237 11.15 -16.03 40.15
N GLY A 238 11.32 -17.17 40.81
CA GLY A 238 10.62 -17.48 42.07
C GLY A 238 9.32 -18.25 41.86
N LYS A 239 8.70 -18.69 42.96
CA LYS A 239 7.45 -19.48 42.94
C LYS A 239 6.28 -18.74 43.57
N GLU A 240 6.54 -18.07 44.69
CA GLU A 240 5.57 -17.21 45.37
C GLU A 240 5.80 -15.78 44.90
N ASP A 241 4.75 -15.14 44.39
CA ASP A 241 4.77 -13.79 43.78
C ASP A 241 5.96 -13.58 42.84
N PRO A 242 6.00 -14.28 41.70
CA PRO A 242 7.19 -14.35 40.87
C PRO A 242 7.60 -12.97 40.37
N LEU A 243 8.92 -12.76 40.34
CA LEU A 243 9.51 -11.64 39.63
C LEU A 243 9.31 -11.83 38.13
N ILE A 244 8.73 -10.84 37.48
CA ILE A 244 8.44 -10.78 36.05
C ILE A 244 9.54 -9.96 35.38
N VAL A 245 10.29 -10.59 34.48
CA VAL A 245 11.35 -9.96 33.70
C VAL A 245 10.94 -9.96 32.24
N LEU A 246 10.99 -8.80 31.59
CA LEU A 246 10.73 -8.68 30.16
C LEU A 246 11.89 -9.34 29.38
N GLU A 247 11.56 -10.28 28.50
CA GLU A 247 12.55 -10.92 27.61
C GLU A 247 12.75 -10.06 26.35
N PRO A 248 13.87 -10.22 25.62
CA PRO A 248 14.13 -9.45 24.39
C PRO A 248 12.99 -9.52 23.36
N LYS A 249 12.31 -10.67 23.27
CA LYS A 249 11.14 -10.86 22.42
C LYS A 249 9.96 -9.94 22.77
N GLY A 250 9.75 -9.68 24.06
CA GLY A 250 8.74 -8.72 24.54
C GLY A 250 9.12 -7.28 24.23
N GLU A 251 10.40 -6.94 24.39
CA GLU A 251 10.92 -5.61 24.02
C GLU A 251 10.81 -5.34 22.51
N GLU A 252 11.12 -6.34 21.68
CA GLU A 252 11.02 -6.27 20.22
C GLU A 252 9.60 -5.97 19.76
N LEU A 253 8.58 -6.53 20.41
CA LEU A 253 7.17 -6.21 20.14
C LEU A 253 6.86 -4.72 20.37
N PHE A 254 7.36 -4.12 21.45
CA PHE A 254 7.16 -2.69 21.73
C PHE A 254 7.91 -1.78 20.77
N LEU A 255 9.11 -2.20 20.37
CA LEU A 255 9.86 -1.49 19.33
C LEU A 255 9.10 -1.51 18.01
N LEU A 256 8.53 -2.66 17.63
CA LEU A 256 7.74 -2.81 16.41
C LEU A 256 6.43 -2.00 16.45
N LEU A 257 5.75 -1.96 17.60
CA LEU A 257 4.50 -1.20 17.75
C LEU A 257 4.69 0.32 17.80
N ASN A 258 5.79 0.79 18.39
CA ASN A 258 6.00 2.23 18.62
C ASN A 258 6.96 2.88 17.61
N ALA A 259 7.75 2.09 16.89
CA ALA A 259 8.76 2.58 15.96
C ALA A 259 9.03 1.53 14.89
N TYR A 260 8.24 1.51 13.83
CA TYR A 260 8.47 0.66 12.67
C TYR A 260 9.41 1.34 11.66
N ASP A 261 10.17 0.54 10.91
CA ASP A 261 10.93 1.06 9.77
C ASP A 261 9.99 1.28 8.58
N ARG A 262 9.06 0.34 8.40
CA ARG A 262 8.06 0.35 7.33
C ARG A 262 6.71 -0.12 7.85
N PHE A 263 5.65 0.58 7.47
CA PHE A 263 4.27 0.20 7.76
C PHE A 263 3.48 0.14 6.46
N PHE A 264 2.69 -0.92 6.30
CA PHE A 264 1.91 -1.16 5.09
C PHE A 264 0.43 -1.23 5.42
N ILE A 265 -0.39 -0.64 4.56
CA ILE A 265 -1.85 -0.76 4.62
C ILE A 265 -2.33 -1.30 3.29
N ILE A 266 -3.02 -2.44 3.32
CA ILE A 266 -3.78 -2.94 2.18
C ILE A 266 -5.25 -2.66 2.42
N GLN A 267 -5.90 -2.06 1.43
CA GLN A 267 -7.33 -1.80 1.46
C GLN A 267 -7.95 -2.17 0.11
N VAL A 268 -9.09 -2.85 0.14
CA VAL A 268 -9.84 -3.22 -1.07
C VAL A 268 -11.21 -2.60 -0.98
N LEU A 269 -11.54 -1.80 -1.99
CA LEU A 269 -12.78 -1.05 -2.06
C LEU A 269 -13.56 -1.46 -3.31
N ALA A 270 -14.89 -1.54 -3.19
CA ALA A 270 -15.78 -1.89 -4.28
C ALA A 270 -17.06 -1.04 -4.21
N GLU A 271 -17.62 -0.72 -5.38
CA GLU A 271 -18.86 0.04 -5.48
C GLU A 271 -20.02 -0.70 -4.79
N GLY A 272 -20.80 0.02 -3.98
CA GLY A 272 -21.96 -0.54 -3.27
C GLY A 272 -21.64 -1.40 -2.04
N VAL A 273 -20.37 -1.57 -1.66
CA VAL A 273 -19.97 -2.32 -0.46
C VAL A 273 -19.70 -1.36 0.70
N SER A 274 -20.40 -1.57 1.82
CA SER A 274 -20.20 -0.78 3.05
C SER A 274 -19.17 -1.44 3.97
N GLY A 275 -18.25 -0.64 4.49
CA GLY A 275 -17.18 -1.10 5.36
C GLY A 275 -15.93 -1.46 4.56
N TYR A 276 -14.80 -0.90 4.96
CA TYR A 276 -13.55 -1.01 4.24
C TYR A 276 -12.52 -1.71 5.11
N PRO A 277 -12.46 -3.05 5.09
CA PRO A 277 -11.47 -3.75 5.89
C PRO A 277 -10.08 -3.33 5.42
N SER A 278 -9.20 -3.02 6.35
CA SER A 278 -7.78 -2.85 6.06
C SER A 278 -7.00 -4.00 6.68
N ILE A 279 -5.92 -4.37 5.99
CA ILE A 279 -4.93 -5.29 6.48
C ILE A 279 -3.67 -4.48 6.70
N ASN A 280 -3.21 -4.41 7.94
CA ASN A 280 -2.08 -3.58 8.31
C ASN A 280 -0.87 -4.48 8.58
N PHE A 281 0.31 -4.11 8.07
CA PHE A 281 1.55 -4.80 8.36
C PHE A 281 2.59 -3.84 8.90
N ALA A 282 3.43 -4.31 9.81
CA ALA A 282 4.59 -3.56 10.30
C ALA A 282 5.86 -4.41 10.17
N ALA A 283 6.95 -3.76 9.75
CA ALA A 283 8.26 -4.38 9.56
C ALA A 283 9.34 -3.61 10.34
N ARG A 284 10.22 -4.36 11.03
CA ARG A 284 11.41 -3.83 11.70
C ARG A 284 12.44 -4.93 11.94
N ASN A 285 13.72 -4.69 11.66
CA ASN A 285 14.87 -5.56 12.05
C ASN A 285 14.57 -7.08 11.99
N ASP A 286 14.15 -7.57 10.82
CA ASP A 286 13.82 -8.99 10.55
C ASP A 286 12.45 -9.49 11.06
N ALA A 287 11.70 -8.69 11.82
CA ALA A 287 10.34 -8.96 12.22
C ALA A 287 9.33 -8.36 11.23
N PHE A 288 8.43 -9.19 10.71
CA PHE A 288 7.30 -8.78 9.88
C PHE A 288 6.00 -9.31 10.48
N CYS A 289 5.05 -8.43 10.76
CA CYS A 289 3.81 -8.81 11.40
C CYS A 289 2.58 -8.21 10.73
N LEU A 290 1.49 -8.97 10.80
CA LEU A 290 0.13 -8.58 10.50
C LEU A 290 -0.51 -8.03 11.78
N ILE A 291 -1.15 -6.88 11.66
CA ILE A 291 -1.90 -6.20 12.71
C ILE A 291 -3.37 -6.16 12.28
N THR A 292 -4.21 -6.88 13.01
CA THR A 292 -5.66 -6.99 12.76
C THR A 292 -6.46 -6.57 13.98
N ASN A 293 -7.71 -6.16 13.75
CA ASN A 293 -8.68 -6.01 14.82
C ASN A 293 -9.68 -7.17 14.77
N ASP A 294 -9.89 -7.85 15.90
CA ASP A 294 -11.00 -8.78 16.05
C ASP A 294 -12.31 -8.00 16.00
N ARG A 295 -13.22 -8.41 15.11
CA ARG A 295 -14.48 -7.68 14.88
C ARG A 295 -15.50 -7.87 16.00
N VAL A 296 -15.34 -8.90 16.84
CA VAL A 296 -16.28 -9.24 17.91
C VAL A 296 -15.87 -8.57 19.22
N SER A 297 -14.59 -8.65 19.57
CA SER A 297 -14.07 -8.07 20.82
C SER A 297 -13.46 -6.68 20.66
N GLY A 298 -13.14 -6.27 19.42
CA GLY A 298 -12.42 -5.02 19.15
C GLY A 298 -10.95 -5.10 19.55
N ASP A 299 -10.37 -6.30 19.48
CA ASP A 299 -9.03 -6.56 19.99
C ASP A 299 -7.94 -6.48 18.94
N LEU A 300 -6.83 -5.84 19.31
CA LEU A 300 -5.65 -5.79 18.45
C LEU A 300 -4.93 -7.14 18.50
N VAL A 301 -4.86 -7.81 17.36
CA VAL A 301 -4.22 -9.11 17.17
C VAL A 301 -3.01 -8.93 16.26
N ILE A 302 -1.84 -9.24 16.80
CA ILE A 302 -0.55 -9.14 16.10
C ILE A 302 -0.04 -10.54 15.82
N ARG A 303 0.29 -10.83 14.56
CA ARG A 303 0.76 -12.14 14.11
C ARG A 303 2.01 -11.98 13.27
N GLY A 304 3.07 -12.71 13.56
CA GLY A 304 4.18 -12.89 12.63
C GLY A 304 3.65 -13.55 11.35
N VAL A 305 4.15 -13.11 10.22
CA VAL A 305 3.74 -13.60 8.91
C VAL A 305 4.97 -13.99 8.12
N ASP A 306 4.99 -15.22 7.62
CA ASP A 306 5.99 -15.71 6.67
C ASP A 306 5.57 -15.39 5.23
N ARG A 307 6.40 -15.77 4.25
CA ARG A 307 6.14 -15.46 2.83
C ARG A 307 4.87 -16.12 2.31
N GLU A 308 4.61 -17.37 2.69
CA GLU A 308 3.44 -18.12 2.23
C GLU A 308 2.14 -17.55 2.82
N GLY A 309 2.13 -17.27 4.12
CA GLY A 309 1.04 -16.61 4.82
C GLY A 309 0.76 -15.23 4.25
N MET A 310 1.79 -14.44 3.92
CA MET A 310 1.63 -13.15 3.27
C MET A 310 0.95 -13.28 1.90
N ARG A 311 1.46 -14.16 1.02
CA ARG A 311 0.84 -14.41 -0.30
C ARG A 311 -0.61 -14.84 -0.16
N SER A 312 -0.88 -15.72 0.78
CA SER A 312 -2.24 -16.20 1.06
C SER A 312 -3.15 -15.06 1.50
N LEU A 313 -2.69 -14.17 2.38
CA LEU A 313 -3.44 -13.00 2.84
C LEU A 313 -3.71 -11.97 1.75
N ILE A 314 -2.74 -11.68 0.88
CA ILE A 314 -2.92 -10.74 -0.23
C ILE A 314 -3.86 -11.32 -1.30
N ASN A 315 -3.70 -12.60 -1.63
CA ASN A 315 -4.62 -13.27 -2.54
C ASN A 315 -6.02 -13.35 -1.94
N TRP A 316 -6.13 -13.65 -0.65
CA TRP A 316 -7.39 -13.62 0.09
C TRP A 316 -7.99 -12.22 0.02
N SER A 317 -7.28 -11.15 0.37
CA SER A 317 -7.83 -9.79 0.37
C SER A 317 -8.39 -9.39 -0.99
N TRP A 318 -7.73 -9.76 -2.09
CA TRP A 318 -8.26 -9.54 -3.43
C TRP A 318 -9.50 -10.40 -3.76
N THR A 319 -9.58 -11.63 -3.26
CA THR A 319 -10.62 -12.61 -3.63
C THR A 319 -11.83 -12.65 -2.69
N SER A 320 -11.66 -12.38 -1.40
CA SER A 320 -12.65 -12.63 -0.34
C SER A 320 -13.24 -11.36 0.26
N MET A 321 -12.54 -10.21 0.20
CA MET A 321 -13.18 -8.91 0.46
C MET A 321 -14.24 -8.57 -0.61
N LEU A 322 -14.41 -9.44 -1.62
CA LEU A 322 -15.49 -9.45 -2.60
C LEU A 322 -16.75 -10.19 -2.15
N ASN A 323 -16.64 -11.06 -1.14
CA ASN A 323 -17.74 -11.90 -0.66
C ASN A 323 -18.30 -11.44 0.70
N ALA A 324 -17.81 -10.31 1.24
CA ALA A 324 -18.45 -9.64 2.36
C ALA A 324 -19.71 -8.92 1.85
N GLN A 325 -20.75 -9.74 1.62
CA GLN A 325 -22.14 -9.30 1.56
C GLN A 325 -22.63 -8.89 2.95
#